data_AF-A0A0H2WX48-F1
#
_entry.id   AF-A0A0H2WX48-F1
#
_cell.length_a   1.000
_cell.length_b   1.000
_cell.length_c   1.000
_cell.angle_alpha   90.00
_cell.angle_beta   90.00
_cell.angle_gamma   90.00
#
_symmetry.space_group_name_H-M   'P 1'
#
loop_
_entity.id
_entity.type
_entity.pdbx_description
1 polymer ?
#
loop_
_entity_poly.entity_id
_entity_poly.type
_entity_poly.pdbx_seq_one_letter_code
_entity_poly.pdbx_strand_id
1 'polypeptide(L)'
;MTVNIVFSIVFCISMVILGIYVAITKDFTLISFINQTAIADKHKNQIAYIFTLCISLSAVFLMSSILSFEYDFIALAFLFLTIALLLIALFYVCFYKITKYP
;
A
#
# COMPACT_ATOMS: atom_id res chain seq x y z
N MET A 1 -20.44 15.55 -3.38
CA MET A 1 -19.78 15.54 -2.06
C MET A 1 -19.90 14.17 -1.38
N THR A 2 -21.07 13.72 -0.95
CA THR A 2 -21.22 12.45 -0.19
C THR A 2 -20.79 11.17 -0.94
N VAL A 3 -21.00 11.10 -2.26
CA VAL A 3 -20.66 9.91 -3.07
C VAL A 3 -19.16 9.65 -3.14
N ASN A 4 -18.33 10.70 -3.23
CA ASN A 4 -16.87 10.56 -3.32
C ASN A 4 -16.27 10.12 -1.97
N ILE A 5 -16.84 10.56 -0.85
CA ILE A 5 -16.45 10.11 0.50
C ILE A 5 -16.73 8.61 0.65
N VAL A 6 -17.92 8.14 0.26
CA VAL A 6 -18.28 6.71 0.34
C VAL A 6 -17.34 5.88 -0.53
N PHE A 7 -17.08 6.32 -1.76
CA PHE A 7 -16.14 5.64 -2.66
C PHE A 7 -14.72 5.58 -2.07
N SER A 8 -14.25 6.67 -1.47
CA SER A 8 -12.93 6.76 -0.84
C SER A 8 -12.79 5.82 0.36
N ILE A 9 -13.84 5.71 1.18
CA ILE A 9 -13.88 4.79 2.32
C ILE A 9 -13.84 3.34 1.83
N VAL A 10 -14.68 3.00 0.85
CA VAL A 10 -14.71 1.64 0.26
C VAL A 10 -13.35 1.28 -0.34
N PHE A 11 -12.73 2.20 -1.07
CA PHE A 11 -11.39 2.02 -1.64
C PHE A 11 -10.35 1.80 -0.54
N CYS A 12 -10.34 2.63 0.50
CA CYS A 12 -9.43 2.49 1.64
C CYS A 12 -9.58 1.13 2.34
N ILE A 13 -10.81 0.72 2.63
CA ILE A 13 -11.10 -0.59 3.25
C ILE A 13 -10.61 -1.73 2.35
N SER A 14 -10.86 -1.67 1.04
CA SER A 14 -10.43 -2.72 0.11
C SER A 14 -8.90 -2.90 0.07
N MET A 15 -8.14 -1.80 0.13
CA MET A 15 -6.68 -1.81 0.20
C MET A 15 -6.17 -2.41 1.51
N VAL A 16 -6.80 -2.06 2.64
CA VAL A 16 -6.45 -2.62 3.95
C VAL A 16 -6.76 -4.12 4.00
N ILE A 17 -7.90 -4.56 3.48
CA ILE A 17 -8.25 -5.99 3.39
C ILE A 17 -7.20 -6.74 2.57
N LEU A 18 -6.76 -6.19 1.43
CA LEU A 18 -5.72 -6.80 0.61
C LEU A 18 -4.39 -6.90 1.36
N GLY A 19 -4.01 -5.87 2.12
CA GLY A 19 -2.84 -5.91 3.00
C GLY A 19 -2.94 -7.00 4.08
N ILE A 20 -4.10 -7.14 4.72
CA ILE A 20 -4.34 -8.17 5.74
C ILE A 20 -4.31 -9.57 5.12
N TYR A 21 -4.92 -9.74 3.94
CA TYR A 21 -4.91 -11.00 3.22
C TYR A 21 -3.47 -11.48 2.99
N VAL A 22 -2.62 -10.63 2.42
CA VAL A 22 -1.20 -10.95 2.17
C VAL A 22 -0.45 -11.24 3.48
N ALA A 23 -0.74 -10.53 4.58
CA ALA A 23 -0.14 -10.82 5.88
C ALA A 23 -0.44 -12.24 6.38
N ILE A 24 -1.67 -12.70 6.20
CA ILE A 24 -2.14 -13.99 6.70
C ILE A 24 -1.65 -15.12 5.79
N THR A 25 -1.94 -15.02 4.50
CA THR A 25 -1.69 -16.09 3.51
C THR A 25 -0.22 -16.15 3.08
N LYS A 26 0.53 -15.04 3.19
CA LYS A 26 1.82 -14.84 2.53
C LYS A 26 1.79 -15.15 1.04
N ASP A 27 0.61 -15.02 0.43
CA ASP A 27 0.44 -15.13 -1.01
C ASP A 27 0.76 -13.77 -1.65
N PHE A 28 1.86 -13.72 -2.39
CA PHE A 28 2.34 -12.50 -3.04
C PHE A 28 1.94 -12.41 -4.51
N THR A 29 1.18 -13.39 -5.04
CA THR A 29 0.71 -13.36 -6.44
C THR A 29 -0.19 -12.16 -6.73
N LEU A 30 -0.87 -11.65 -5.69
CA LEU A 30 -1.70 -10.44 -5.77
C LEU A 30 -0.89 -9.15 -5.89
N ILE A 31 0.41 -9.20 -5.62
CA ILE A 31 1.29 -8.03 -5.73
C ILE A 31 1.91 -8.03 -7.12
N SER A 32 1.63 -6.98 -7.88
CA SER A 32 2.20 -6.78 -9.21
C SER A 32 3.74 -6.81 -9.16
N PHE A 33 4.35 -7.39 -10.19
CA PHE A 33 5.81 -7.47 -10.35
C PHE A 33 6.56 -8.29 -9.28
N ILE A 34 5.86 -9.08 -8.47
CA ILE A 34 6.48 -10.01 -7.53
C ILE A 34 6.37 -11.45 -8.04
N ASN A 35 7.52 -12.11 -8.19
CA ASN A 35 7.56 -13.54 -8.42
C ASN A 35 7.65 -14.28 -7.08
N GLN A 36 6.53 -14.84 -6.62
CA GLN A 36 6.45 -15.58 -5.35
C GLN A 36 7.47 -16.71 -5.23
N THR A 37 7.82 -17.36 -6.35
CA THR A 37 8.77 -18.49 -6.35
C THR A 37 10.21 -18.07 -6.08
N ALA A 38 10.54 -16.78 -6.24
CA ALA A 38 11.86 -16.24 -5.98
C ALA A 38 12.08 -15.80 -4.51
N ILE A 39 11.05 -15.90 -3.66
CA ILE A 39 11.12 -15.44 -2.26
C ILE A 39 11.43 -16.61 -1.34
N ALA A 40 12.59 -16.54 -0.66
CA ALA A 40 12.96 -17.51 0.38
C ALA A 40 11.98 -17.47 1.56
N ASP A 41 11.61 -18.64 2.10
CA ASP A 41 10.61 -18.78 3.17
C ASP A 41 10.91 -17.90 4.40
N LYS A 42 12.19 -17.78 4.77
CA LYS A 42 12.63 -16.96 5.91
C LYS A 42 12.26 -15.47 5.78
N HIS A 43 12.10 -14.98 4.55
CA HIS A 43 11.82 -13.56 4.25
C HIS A 43 10.33 -13.29 4.05
N LYS A 44 9.49 -14.32 3.87
CA LYS A 44 8.07 -14.15 3.56
C LYS A 44 7.33 -13.36 4.64
N ASN A 45 7.53 -13.68 5.92
CA ASN A 45 6.87 -12.96 7.01
C ASN A 45 7.28 -11.48 7.06
N GLN A 46 8.56 -11.19 6.83
CA GLN A 46 9.07 -9.81 6.83
C GLN A 46 8.51 -9.01 5.64
N ILE A 47 8.51 -9.60 4.44
CA ILE A 47 7.98 -8.96 3.22
C ILE A 47 6.48 -8.71 3.36
N ALA A 48 5.72 -9.70 3.86
CA ALA A 48 4.29 -9.57 4.09
C ALA A 48 3.98 -8.44 5.08
N TYR A 49 4.72 -8.37 6.20
CA TYR A 49 4.54 -7.29 7.17
C TYR A 49 4.82 -5.91 6.58
N ILE A 50 5.94 -5.75 5.87
CA ILE A 50 6.30 -4.47 5.23
C ILE A 50 5.26 -4.09 4.18
N PHE A 51 4.80 -5.05 3.38
CA PHE A 51 3.73 -4.82 2.40
C PHE A 51 2.46 -4.31 3.06
N THR A 52 1.98 -5.01 4.10
CA THR A 52 0.76 -4.63 4.81
C THR A 52 0.86 -3.24 5.43
N LEU A 53 2.01 -2.89 6.00
CA LEU A 53 2.25 -1.53 6.50
C LEU A 53 2.21 -0.50 5.37
N CYS A 54 2.98 -0.71 4.30
CA CYS A 54 3.06 0.22 3.18
C CYS A 54 1.69 0.42 2.51
N ILE A 55 0.94 -0.64 2.24
CA ILE A 55 -0.36 -0.54 1.57
C ILE A 55 -1.41 0.10 2.48
N SER A 56 -1.43 -0.23 3.78
CA SER A 56 -2.39 0.36 4.73
C SER A 56 -2.13 1.86 4.92
N LEU A 57 -0.86 2.24 5.08
CA LEU A 57 -0.49 3.65 5.25
C LEU A 57 -0.75 4.43 3.96
N SER A 58 -0.47 3.84 2.79
CA SER A 58 -0.79 4.43 1.49
C SER A 58 -2.28 4.64 1.31
N ALA A 59 -3.12 3.69 1.74
CA ALA A 59 -4.57 3.80 1.68
C ALA A 59 -5.09 5.00 2.49
N VAL A 60 -4.54 5.21 3.69
CA VAL A 60 -4.87 6.38 4.53
C VAL A 60 -4.49 7.68 3.82
N PHE A 61 -3.27 7.78 3.30
CA PHE A 61 -2.82 9.00 2.61
C PHE A 61 -3.58 9.26 1.30
N LEU A 62 -3.95 8.22 0.54
CA LEU A 62 -4.81 8.38 -0.64
C LEU A 62 -6.19 8.90 -0.25
N MET A 63 -6.78 8.38 0.82
CA MET A 63 -8.04 8.88 1.35
C MET A 63 -7.92 10.35 1.80
N SER A 64 -6.86 10.70 2.53
CA SER A 64 -6.59 12.09 2.93
C SER A 64 -6.38 13.02 1.74
N SER A 65 -5.75 12.55 0.66
CA SER A 65 -5.59 13.30 -0.59
C SER A 65 -6.94 13.57 -1.24
N ILE A 66 -7.82 12.56 -1.37
CA ILE A 66 -9.16 12.73 -1.95
C ILE A 66 -9.99 13.72 -1.14
N LEU A 67 -10.02 13.58 0.20
CA LEU A 67 -10.72 14.54 1.06
C LEU A 67 -10.16 15.95 0.88
N SER A 68 -8.83 16.10 0.80
CA SER A 68 -8.20 17.42 0.63
C SER A 68 -8.55 18.06 -0.72
N PHE A 69 -8.71 17.27 -1.79
CA PHE A 69 -9.24 17.77 -3.07
C PHE A 69 -10.70 18.23 -2.95
N GLU A 70 -11.53 17.51 -2.21
CA GLU A 70 -12.94 17.89 -2.01
C GLU A 70 -13.13 19.19 -1.22
N TYR A 71 -12.21 19.49 -0.30
CA TYR A 71 -12.23 20.72 0.51
C TYR A 71 -11.33 21.84 -0.06
N ASP A 72 -10.96 21.77 -1.35
CA ASP A 72 -10.11 22.75 -2.05
C ASP A 72 -8.71 22.98 -1.43
N PHE A 73 -8.23 22.08 -0.57
CA PHE A 73 -6.86 22.09 -0.04
C PHE A 73 -5.86 21.43 -1.01
N ILE A 74 -5.72 22.01 -2.20
CA ILE A 74 -4.99 21.43 -3.33
C ILE A 74 -3.53 21.07 -2.98
N ALA A 75 -2.78 21.97 -2.35
CA ALA A 75 -1.38 21.72 -2.01
C ALA A 75 -1.22 20.54 -1.03
N LEU A 76 -2.12 20.44 -0.06
CA LEU A 76 -2.14 19.34 0.91
C LEU A 76 -2.54 18.02 0.24
N ALA A 77 -3.46 18.07 -0.72
CA ALA A 77 -3.87 16.91 -1.50
C ALA A 77 -2.70 16.30 -2.30
N PHE A 78 -1.86 17.13 -2.92
CA PHE A 78 -0.65 16.68 -3.62
C PHE A 78 0.42 16.16 -2.68
N LEU A 79 0.57 16.76 -1.49
CA LEU A 79 1.49 16.26 -0.48
C LEU A 79 1.12 14.83 -0.07
N PHE A 80 -0.15 14.58 0.27
CA PHE A 80 -0.61 13.26 0.65
C PHE A 80 -0.52 12.24 -0.49
N LEU A 81 -0.86 12.64 -1.72
CA LEU A 81 -0.69 11.78 -2.90
C LEU A 81 0.77 11.36 -3.09
N THR A 82 1.69 12.31 -2.94
CA THR A 82 3.14 12.05 -3.07
C THR A 82 3.62 11.08 -1.99
N ILE A 83 3.17 11.25 -0.74
CA ILE A 83 3.51 10.34 0.36
C ILE A 83 3.01 8.92 0.08
N ALA A 84 1.77 8.78 -0.40
CA ALA A 84 1.21 7.47 -0.75
C ALA A 84 2.04 6.76 -1.84
N LEU A 85 2.39 7.47 -2.91
CA LEU A 85 3.23 6.92 -3.98
C LEU A 85 4.63 6.54 -3.47
N LEU A 86 5.20 7.36 -2.58
CA LEU A 86 6.51 7.11 -1.99
C LEU A 86 6.51 5.87 -1.10
N LEU A 87 5.44 5.63 -0.33
CA LEU A 87 5.29 4.41 0.49
C LEU A 87 5.21 3.14 -0.35
N ILE A 88 4.51 3.19 -1.49
CA ILE A 88 4.45 2.09 -2.45
C ILE A 88 5.83 1.85 -3.06
N ALA A 89 6.54 2.90 -3.47
CA ALA A 89 7.91 2.78 -3.99
C ALA A 89 8.87 2.20 -2.93
N LEU A 90 8.74 2.65 -1.68
CA LEU A 90 9.57 2.19 -0.56
C LEU A 90 9.38 0.69 -0.30
N PHE A 91 8.16 0.17 -0.43
CA PHE A 91 7.93 -1.27 -0.39
C PHE A 91 8.77 -2.03 -1.43
N TYR A 92 8.77 -1.59 -2.69
CA TYR A 92 9.56 -2.25 -3.74
C TYR A 92 11.07 -2.16 -3.50
N VAL A 93 11.55 -1.04 -2.96
CA VAL A 93 12.96 -0.88 -2.57
C VAL A 93 13.32 -1.85 -1.43
N CYS A 94 12.47 -1.96 -0.41
CA CYS A 94 12.65 -2.92 0.68
C CYS A 94 12.61 -4.36 0.17
N PHE A 95 11.66 -4.69 -0.69
CA PHE A 95 11.52 -6.01 -1.31
C PHE A 95 12.78 -6.39 -2.10
N TYR A 96 13.27 -5.49 -2.95
CA TYR A 96 14.50 -5.71 -3.72
C TYR A 96 15.71 -5.93 -2.81
N LYS A 97 15.84 -5.15 -1.72
CA LYS A 97 16.94 -5.31 -0.76
C LYS A 97 16.89 -6.64 -0.04
N ILE A 98 15.71 -7.10 0.39
CA ILE A 98 15.52 -8.38 1.09
C ILE A 98 15.80 -9.57 0.15
N THR A 99 15.34 -9.49 -1.10
CA THR A 99 15.48 -10.59 -2.07
C THR A 99 16.86 -10.67 -2.71
N LYS A 100 17.58 -9.54 -2.85
CA LYS A 100 18.94 -9.50 -3.44
C LYS A 100 20.03 -10.03 -2.49
N TYR A 101 19.86 -9.88 -1.19
CA TYR A 101 20.83 -10.31 -0.19
C TYR A 101 20.19 -11.40 0.69
N PRO A 102 20.26 -12.68 0.26
CA PRO A 102 19.52 -13.78 0.88
C PRO A 102 19.89 -13.99 2.34
#